data_AF-A0A1A2GM39-F1
#
_entry.id   AF-A0A1A2GM39-F1
#
_cell.length_a   1.000
_cell.length_b   1.000
_cell.length_c   1.000
_cell.angle_alpha   90.00
_cell.angle_beta   90.00
_cell.angle_gamma   90.00
#
_symmetry.space_group_name_H-M   'P 1'
#
loop_
_entity.id
_entity.type
_entity.pdbx_description
1 polymer ?
#
loop_
_entity_poly.entity_id
_entity_poly.type
_entity_poly.pdbx_seq_one_letter_code
_entity_poly.pdbx_strand_id
1 'polypeptide(L)'
;MLGYKVPAPDEAMLISGARAKGSAPFRVVTGHGAFIMPFFRKVRFLTLAMCEAEVAEKCVTQQGITLNVRAVIAFKVGNDTESIISAGQRFLSEQDQMSVLTGRIFAGHLRSIIGSMTVEQIIRERQKLATEVLDGSKEEMARIGLNVDALQIQSIDDDGLGYINAMSAPHNAAIQQQAQIAQARANQAAAEAEQESQRKQAEFARETAIVKAQYKAEVDKAQAQAAQSGPLAEAQSQREVLQMRTELAQRAAELRQQELVAEVVKPSEAEAERVRIMAVADAEKMKIQAEAAASHNRVALDKMLIDQLPQIVEKAARGLSGSNLTILNGAEGLSQVATGLVAQGKAIFDALRSDDAYYDDEEAAGPLATNSNSGQHGR
;
A
#
# COMPACT_ATOMS: atom_id res chain seq x y z
N MET A 1 18.65 35.81 -94.46
CA MET A 1 18.01 35.18 -93.29
C MET A 1 16.51 35.28 -93.46
N LEU A 2 15.79 34.15 -93.57
CA LEU A 2 14.32 34.14 -93.66
C LEU A 2 13.74 34.85 -92.43
N GLY A 3 12.86 35.83 -92.65
CA GLY A 3 12.25 36.65 -91.61
C GLY A 3 11.20 35.94 -90.75
N TYR A 4 11.29 34.63 -90.58
CA TYR A 4 10.39 33.87 -89.72
C TYR A 4 10.88 33.92 -88.27
N LYS A 5 10.05 34.43 -87.36
CA LYS A 5 10.33 34.45 -85.92
C LYS A 5 9.21 33.75 -85.16
N VAL A 6 9.58 33.08 -84.08
CA VAL A 6 8.68 32.33 -83.20
C VAL A 6 8.86 32.88 -81.78
N PRO A 7 7.80 33.34 -81.11
CA PRO A 7 7.87 33.68 -79.69
C PRO A 7 8.06 32.42 -78.84
N ALA A 8 8.68 32.55 -77.67
CA ALA A 8 8.65 31.48 -76.67
C ALA A 8 7.20 31.22 -76.18
N PRO A 9 6.90 30.05 -75.60
CA PRO A 9 5.55 29.73 -75.10
C PRO A 9 5.01 30.74 -74.08
N ASP A 10 5.91 31.39 -73.35
CA ASP A 10 5.69 32.40 -72.33
C ASP A 10 5.96 33.84 -72.83
N GLU A 11 5.94 34.06 -74.15
CA GLU A 11 6.14 35.38 -74.74
C GLU A 11 5.05 35.73 -75.77
N ALA A 12 4.73 37.03 -75.85
CA ALA A 12 3.97 37.62 -76.93
C ALA A 12 4.89 38.39 -77.87
N MET A 13 4.84 38.05 -79.16
CA MET A 13 5.54 38.79 -80.20
C MET A 13 4.69 39.97 -80.69
N LEU A 14 5.20 41.18 -80.49
CA LEU A 14 4.59 42.44 -80.90
C LEU A 14 5.27 42.95 -82.18
N ILE A 15 4.48 43.08 -83.26
CA ILE A 15 4.96 43.50 -84.57
C ILE A 15 4.40 44.88 -84.92
N SER A 16 5.26 45.88 -85.04
CA SER A 16 4.92 47.24 -85.45
C SER A 16 5.49 47.58 -86.84
N GLY A 17 4.96 48.62 -87.50
CA GLY A 17 5.44 49.10 -88.81
C GLY A 17 4.57 48.76 -90.03
N ALA A 18 3.43 48.09 -89.84
CA ALA A 18 2.41 47.93 -90.87
C ALA A 18 1.10 48.61 -90.44
N ARG A 19 0.26 49.01 -91.40
CA ARG A 19 -1.09 49.55 -91.13
C ARG A 19 -1.85 48.52 -90.30
N ALA A 20 -2.14 48.86 -89.04
CA ALA A 20 -2.85 47.96 -88.16
C ALA A 20 -4.30 47.76 -88.65
N LYS A 21 -4.83 46.55 -88.51
CA LYS A 21 -6.26 46.28 -88.70
C LYS A 21 -6.94 46.51 -87.35
N GLY A 22 -7.84 47.49 -87.27
CA GLY A 22 -8.60 47.83 -86.05
C GLY A 22 -7.95 48.89 -85.17
N SER A 23 -8.33 48.91 -83.89
CA SER A 23 -7.88 49.90 -82.88
C SER A 23 -6.48 49.60 -82.28
N ALA A 24 -5.89 48.45 -82.62
CA ALA A 24 -4.61 48.03 -82.03
C ALA A 24 -3.42 48.78 -82.68
N PRO A 25 -2.44 49.30 -81.90
CA PRO A 25 -1.25 49.98 -82.43
C PRO A 25 -0.23 49.04 -83.08
N PHE A 26 -0.27 47.75 -82.76
CA PHE A 26 0.65 46.72 -83.25
C PHE A 26 -0.07 45.37 -83.37
N ARG A 27 0.48 44.46 -84.16
CA ARG A 27 -0.04 43.09 -84.29
C ARG A 27 0.56 42.20 -83.20
N VAL A 28 -0.29 41.52 -82.44
CA VAL A 28 0.09 40.52 -81.42
C VAL A 28 0.11 39.13 -82.05
N VAL A 29 1.12 38.33 -81.71
CA VAL A 29 1.26 36.92 -82.09
C VAL A 29 1.73 36.12 -80.88
N THR A 30 0.98 35.10 -80.49
CA THR A 30 1.29 34.19 -79.35
C THR A 30 1.23 32.73 -79.82
N GLY A 31 2.08 31.86 -79.27
CA GLY A 31 2.03 30.40 -79.49
C GLY A 31 2.43 29.88 -80.88
N HIS A 32 2.50 30.73 -81.90
CA HIS A 32 2.89 30.33 -83.25
C HIS A 32 3.81 31.35 -83.93
N GLY A 33 4.65 30.90 -84.87
CA GLY A 33 5.54 31.79 -85.60
C GLY A 33 4.85 32.65 -86.64
N ALA A 34 5.47 33.77 -87.00
CA ALA A 34 5.00 34.64 -88.08
C ALA A 34 6.15 35.09 -88.99
N PHE A 35 5.84 35.29 -90.27
CA PHE A 35 6.78 35.85 -91.23
C PHE A 35 6.80 37.38 -91.17
N ILE A 36 7.97 37.95 -90.90
CA ILE A 36 8.20 39.38 -90.71
C ILE A 36 9.19 39.89 -91.78
N MET A 37 8.78 40.92 -92.52
CA MET A 37 9.69 41.60 -93.45
C MET A 37 10.64 42.53 -92.68
N PRO A 38 11.97 42.29 -92.70
CA PRO A 38 12.93 42.94 -91.78
C PRO A 38 13.10 44.45 -92.01
N PHE A 39 12.81 44.97 -93.20
CA PHE A 39 13.00 46.40 -93.51
C PHE A 39 11.81 47.30 -93.15
N PHE A 40 10.61 46.73 -93.04
CA PHE A 40 9.37 47.51 -92.84
C PHE A 40 8.72 47.26 -91.47
N ARG A 41 9.20 46.26 -90.72
CA ARG A 41 8.55 45.84 -89.47
C ARG A 41 9.56 45.68 -88.35
N LYS A 42 9.23 46.21 -87.18
CA LYS A 42 9.99 46.02 -85.95
C LYS A 42 9.31 44.95 -85.10
N VAL A 43 10.12 44.12 -84.46
CA VAL A 43 9.64 43.03 -83.59
C VAL A 43 10.17 43.27 -82.18
N ARG A 44 9.27 43.16 -81.20
CA ARG A 44 9.59 43.16 -79.78
C ARG A 44 8.86 41.99 -79.13
N PHE A 45 9.41 41.50 -78.02
CA PHE A 45 8.82 40.42 -77.23
C PHE A 45 8.39 41.00 -75.89
N LEU A 46 7.19 40.63 -75.46
CA LEU A 46 6.64 40.94 -74.15
C LEU A 46 6.53 39.62 -73.39
N THR A 47 7.07 39.55 -72.18
CA THR A 47 6.90 38.36 -71.35
C THR A 47 5.44 38.20 -70.92
N LEU A 48 4.93 36.97 -71.03
CA LEU A 48 3.67 36.50 -70.47
C LEU A 48 3.91 35.60 -69.24
N ALA A 49 5.17 35.44 -68.84
CA ALA A 49 5.53 34.65 -67.68
C ALA A 49 4.95 35.27 -66.39
N MET A 50 4.78 34.41 -65.41
CA MET A 50 4.35 34.82 -64.08
C MET A 50 5.41 35.70 -63.42
N CYS A 51 4.98 36.84 -62.88
CA CYS A 51 5.81 37.78 -62.15
C CYS A 51 5.30 37.95 -60.72
N GLU A 52 6.20 38.28 -59.81
CA GLU A 52 5.87 38.57 -58.42
C GLU A 52 6.17 40.05 -58.11
N ALA A 53 5.25 40.69 -57.39
CA ALA A 53 5.45 42.01 -56.82
C ALA A 53 5.38 41.89 -55.30
N GLU A 54 6.44 42.31 -54.63
CA GLU A 54 6.45 42.46 -53.18
C GLU A 54 6.01 43.87 -52.79
N VAL A 55 5.13 43.95 -51.79
CA VAL A 55 4.65 45.20 -51.22
C VAL A 55 4.89 45.19 -49.73
N ALA A 56 5.59 46.20 -49.24
CA ALA A 56 5.77 46.46 -47.82
C ALA A 56 5.29 47.89 -47.54
N GLU A 57 4.14 48.04 -46.89
CA GLU A 57 3.52 49.33 -46.67
C GLU A 57 3.16 49.50 -45.19
N LYS A 58 3.45 50.68 -44.65
CA LYS A 58 3.03 51.08 -43.31
C LYS A 58 1.66 51.75 -43.38
N CYS A 59 0.66 51.11 -42.80
CA CYS A 59 -0.74 51.52 -42.80
C CYS A 59 -1.28 51.70 -41.37
N VAL A 60 -2.39 52.40 -41.24
CA VAL A 60 -3.05 52.65 -39.94
C VAL A 60 -4.41 51.98 -39.98
N THR A 61 -4.76 51.24 -38.93
CA THR A 61 -6.07 50.57 -38.81
C THR A 61 -7.18 51.54 -38.39
N GLN A 62 -8.43 51.07 -38.40
CA GLN A 62 -9.57 51.83 -37.88
C GLN A 62 -9.38 52.30 -36.44
N GLN A 63 -8.63 51.55 -35.63
CA GLN A 63 -8.32 51.85 -34.23
C GLN A 63 -7.17 52.85 -34.05
N GLY A 64 -6.55 53.33 -35.14
CA GLY A 64 -5.39 54.22 -35.08
C GLY A 64 -4.05 53.50 -34.80
N ILE A 65 -4.02 52.17 -34.91
CA ILE A 65 -2.80 51.37 -34.67
C ILE A 65 -2.03 51.27 -35.98
N THR A 66 -0.75 51.63 -35.95
CA THR A 66 0.14 51.49 -37.11
C THR A 66 0.56 50.04 -37.28
N LEU A 67 0.33 49.48 -38.46
CA LEU A 67 0.79 48.15 -38.85
C LEU A 67 1.70 48.24 -40.07
N ASN A 68 2.76 47.43 -40.09
CA ASN A 68 3.56 47.17 -41.26
C ASN A 68 3.11 45.86 -41.90
N VAL A 69 2.54 45.93 -43.09
CA VAL A 69 2.01 44.77 -43.81
C VAL A 69 2.87 44.48 -45.01
N ARG A 70 3.33 43.22 -45.08
CA ARG A 70 4.03 42.68 -46.24
C ARG A 70 3.12 41.72 -46.99
N ALA A 71 3.01 41.90 -48.29
CA ALA A 71 2.22 41.06 -49.18
C ALA A 71 3.00 40.75 -50.46
N VAL A 72 2.74 39.56 -51.02
CA VAL A 72 3.22 39.17 -52.34
C VAL A 72 2.03 39.00 -53.26
N ILE A 73 2.14 39.65 -54.41
CA ILE A 73 1.15 39.58 -55.48
C ILE A 73 1.77 38.81 -56.62
N ALA A 74 1.13 37.72 -56.98
CA ALA A 74 1.48 36.91 -58.13
C ALA A 74 0.58 37.35 -59.29
N PHE A 75 1.18 37.90 -60.35
CA PHE A 75 0.45 38.43 -61.51
C PHE A 75 1.14 38.08 -62.84
N LYS A 76 0.39 38.15 -63.93
CA LYS A 76 0.90 37.97 -65.29
C LYS A 76 0.14 38.85 -66.27
N VAL A 77 0.61 38.96 -67.51
CA VAL A 77 -0.17 39.61 -68.57
C VAL A 77 -1.37 38.73 -68.92
N GLY A 78 -2.53 39.35 -69.14
CA GLY A 78 -3.74 38.62 -69.57
C GLY A 78 -3.52 37.87 -70.89
N ASN A 79 -4.19 36.73 -71.05
CA ASN A 79 -4.03 35.88 -72.25
C ASN A 79 -4.79 36.42 -73.48
N ASP A 80 -5.68 37.39 -73.27
CA ASP A 80 -6.47 38.05 -74.29
C ASP A 80 -5.66 39.12 -75.04
N THR A 81 -6.01 39.34 -76.30
CA THR A 81 -5.29 40.28 -77.16
C THR A 81 -5.36 41.72 -76.64
N GLU A 82 -6.45 42.11 -75.97
CA GLU A 82 -6.64 43.46 -75.42
C GLU A 82 -5.70 43.73 -74.23
N SER A 83 -5.55 42.77 -73.32
CA SER A 83 -4.61 42.82 -72.21
C SER A 83 -3.16 42.90 -72.70
N ILE A 84 -2.79 42.07 -73.69
CA ILE A 84 -1.44 42.10 -74.26
C ILE A 84 -1.15 43.45 -74.94
N ILE A 85 -2.13 44.06 -75.61
CA ILE A 85 -1.97 45.39 -76.18
C ILE A 85 -1.79 46.44 -75.08
N SER A 86 -2.64 46.39 -74.05
CA SER A 86 -2.63 47.35 -72.94
C SER A 86 -1.33 47.28 -72.12
N ALA A 87 -0.80 46.08 -71.89
CA ALA A 87 0.47 45.86 -71.22
C ALA A 87 1.65 46.23 -72.15
N GLY A 88 1.59 45.84 -73.42
CA GLY A 88 2.62 46.14 -74.42
C GLY A 88 2.75 47.64 -74.74
N GLN A 89 1.69 48.43 -74.62
CA GLN A 89 1.81 49.89 -74.75
C GLN A 89 2.53 50.54 -73.57
N ARG A 90 2.44 49.96 -72.38
CA ARG A 90 2.95 50.55 -71.13
C ARG A 90 4.35 50.05 -70.77
N PHE A 91 4.58 48.75 -70.89
CA PHE A 91 5.74 48.07 -70.28
C PHE A 91 6.74 47.49 -71.27
N LEU A 92 6.51 47.62 -72.59
CA LEU A 92 7.37 46.96 -73.59
C LEU A 92 8.85 47.39 -73.54
N SER A 93 9.12 48.62 -73.12
CA SER A 93 10.48 49.13 -72.95
C SER A 93 11.05 48.87 -71.56
N GLU A 94 10.21 48.73 -70.55
CA GLU A 94 10.56 48.72 -69.12
C GLU A 94 9.71 47.66 -68.39
N GLN A 95 9.93 46.38 -68.72
CA GLN A 95 9.13 45.27 -68.19
C GLN A 95 9.30 45.12 -66.67
N ASP A 96 10.47 45.49 -66.12
CA ASP A 96 10.73 45.50 -64.68
C ASP A 96 9.83 46.48 -63.90
N GLN A 97 9.26 47.50 -64.56
CA GLN A 97 8.32 48.41 -63.90
C GLN A 97 6.94 47.81 -63.66
N MET A 98 6.63 46.65 -64.25
CA MET A 98 5.37 45.95 -64.02
C MET A 98 5.19 45.62 -62.54
N SER A 99 6.22 45.05 -61.90
CA SER A 99 6.17 44.70 -60.47
C SER A 99 6.05 45.94 -59.58
N VAL A 100 6.77 47.00 -59.90
CA VAL A 100 6.73 48.28 -59.17
C VAL A 100 5.36 48.95 -59.27
N LEU A 101 4.77 49.02 -60.47
CA LEU A 101 3.45 49.63 -60.65
C LEU A 101 2.36 48.82 -59.96
N THR A 102 2.37 47.50 -60.14
CA THR A 102 1.44 46.58 -59.47
C THR A 102 1.54 46.77 -57.96
N GLY A 103 2.76 46.76 -57.41
CA GLY A 103 2.97 46.94 -55.98
C GLY A 103 2.41 48.28 -55.47
N ARG A 104 2.61 49.37 -56.21
CA ARG A 104 2.06 50.69 -55.85
C ARG A 104 0.54 50.74 -55.84
N ILE A 105 -0.11 50.10 -56.79
CA ILE A 105 -1.59 50.02 -56.86
C ILE A 105 -2.11 49.23 -55.66
N PHE A 106 -1.56 48.05 -55.42
CA PHE A 106 -1.96 47.21 -54.30
C PHE A 106 -1.65 47.85 -52.94
N ALA A 107 -0.57 48.60 -52.79
CA ALA A 107 -0.28 49.37 -51.58
C ALA A 107 -1.39 50.40 -51.27
N GLY A 108 -1.96 51.03 -52.31
CA GLY A 108 -3.10 51.95 -52.17
C GLY A 108 -4.34 51.26 -51.61
N HIS A 109 -4.73 50.14 -52.23
CA HIS A 109 -5.91 49.36 -51.81
C HIS A 109 -5.71 48.71 -50.43
N LEU A 110 -4.52 48.16 -50.15
CA LEU A 110 -4.15 47.65 -48.83
C LEU A 110 -4.32 48.72 -47.75
N ARG A 111 -3.80 49.93 -47.99
CA ARG A 111 -3.92 51.04 -47.04
C ARG A 111 -5.38 51.44 -46.81
N SER A 112 -6.20 51.47 -47.86
CA SER A 112 -7.62 51.83 -47.78
C SER A 112 -8.43 50.81 -46.97
N ILE A 113 -8.26 49.52 -47.28
CA ILE A 113 -9.02 48.43 -46.64
C ILE A 113 -8.57 48.21 -45.20
N ILE A 114 -7.26 48.26 -44.94
CA ILE A 114 -6.75 48.17 -43.55
C ILE A 114 -7.28 49.33 -42.70
N GLY A 115 -7.46 50.52 -43.29
CA GLY A 115 -8.02 51.68 -42.59
C GLY A 115 -9.46 51.50 -42.11
N SER A 116 -10.24 50.59 -42.69
CA SER A 116 -11.62 50.29 -42.26
C SER A 116 -11.73 49.05 -41.38
N MET A 117 -10.65 48.31 -41.16
CA MET A 117 -10.62 47.07 -40.36
C MET A 117 -9.93 47.28 -39.01
N THR A 118 -10.26 46.44 -38.04
CA THR A 118 -9.54 46.36 -36.76
C THR A 118 -8.35 45.41 -36.84
N VAL A 119 -7.39 45.54 -35.91
CA VAL A 119 -6.19 44.68 -35.89
C VAL A 119 -6.57 43.19 -35.74
N GLU A 120 -7.59 42.90 -34.93
CA GLU A 120 -8.06 41.53 -34.69
C GLU A 120 -8.69 40.91 -35.94
N GLN A 121 -9.47 41.69 -36.69
CA GLN A 121 -10.06 41.24 -37.95
C GLN A 121 -8.98 40.96 -38.98
N ILE A 122 -7.98 41.84 -39.09
CA ILE A 122 -6.85 41.69 -40.02
C ILE A 122 -6.05 40.42 -39.70
N ILE A 123 -5.82 40.12 -38.42
CA ILE A 123 -5.04 38.94 -38.00
C ILE A 123 -5.84 37.64 -38.13
N ARG A 124 -7.13 37.66 -37.78
CA ARG A 124 -8.01 36.47 -37.80
C ARG A 124 -8.50 36.14 -39.21
N GLU A 125 -8.83 37.14 -40.03
CA GLU A 125 -9.48 37.00 -41.34
C GLU A 125 -8.56 37.43 -42.49
N ARG A 126 -7.28 37.01 -42.47
CA ARG A 126 -6.28 37.38 -43.50
C ARG A 126 -6.74 37.08 -44.93
N GLN A 127 -7.46 35.97 -45.12
CA GLN A 127 -7.97 35.59 -46.44
C GLN A 127 -9.02 36.56 -46.95
N LYS A 128 -9.86 37.09 -46.05
CA LYS A 128 -10.90 38.06 -46.40
C LYS A 128 -10.27 39.40 -46.81
N LEU A 129 -9.30 39.88 -46.02
CA LEU A 129 -8.49 41.04 -46.40
C LEU A 129 -7.86 40.85 -47.79
N ALA A 130 -7.23 39.70 -48.04
CA ALA A 130 -6.61 39.43 -49.33
C ALA A 130 -7.62 39.45 -50.50
N THR A 131 -8.82 38.92 -50.26
CA THR A 131 -9.90 38.89 -51.25
C THR A 131 -10.43 40.28 -51.54
N GLU A 132 -10.71 41.08 -50.50
CA GLU A 132 -11.20 42.45 -50.66
C GLU A 132 -10.20 43.35 -51.39
N VAL A 133 -8.90 43.19 -51.08
CA VAL A 133 -7.82 43.92 -51.76
C VAL A 133 -7.71 43.50 -53.23
N LEU A 134 -7.80 42.21 -53.50
CA LEU A 134 -7.80 41.69 -54.86
C LEU A 134 -8.99 42.24 -55.65
N ASP A 135 -10.20 42.18 -55.09
CA ASP A 135 -11.42 42.66 -55.71
C ASP A 135 -11.39 44.17 -55.98
N GLY A 136 -10.90 44.97 -55.02
CA GLY A 136 -10.73 46.41 -55.19
C GLY A 136 -9.71 46.78 -56.29
N SER A 137 -8.72 45.91 -56.54
CA SER A 137 -7.66 46.15 -57.51
C SER A 137 -7.95 45.58 -58.92
N LYS A 138 -8.96 44.71 -59.08
CA LYS A 138 -9.26 44.02 -60.34
C LYS A 138 -9.47 44.97 -61.52
N GLU A 139 -10.21 46.05 -61.31
CA GLU A 139 -10.52 47.00 -62.39
C GLU A 139 -9.26 47.74 -62.86
N GLU A 140 -8.42 48.20 -61.94
CA GLU A 140 -7.17 48.90 -62.27
C GLU A 140 -6.16 47.98 -62.95
N MET A 141 -6.06 46.73 -62.49
CA MET A 141 -5.22 45.69 -63.11
C MET A 141 -5.67 45.36 -64.53
N ALA A 142 -6.97 45.18 -64.74
CA ALA A 142 -7.54 44.94 -66.07
C ALA A 142 -7.25 46.10 -67.04
N ARG A 143 -7.38 47.36 -66.59
CA ARG A 143 -7.05 48.54 -67.41
C ARG A 143 -5.59 48.57 -67.86
N ILE A 144 -4.67 48.03 -67.05
CA ILE A 144 -3.24 47.93 -67.40
C ILE A 144 -2.87 46.66 -68.18
N GLY A 145 -3.82 45.74 -68.38
CA GLY A 145 -3.63 44.48 -69.10
C GLY A 145 -2.97 43.39 -68.28
N LEU A 146 -3.00 43.50 -66.95
CA LEU A 146 -2.44 42.51 -66.02
C LEU A 146 -3.57 41.73 -65.36
N ASN A 147 -3.38 40.42 -65.25
CA ASN A 147 -4.23 39.54 -64.46
C ASN A 147 -3.50 39.14 -63.18
N VAL A 148 -4.22 39.20 -62.06
CA VAL A 148 -3.67 38.80 -60.76
C VAL A 148 -4.20 37.42 -60.44
N ASP A 149 -3.30 36.45 -60.29
CA ASP A 149 -3.68 35.07 -60.00
C ASP A 149 -3.85 34.87 -58.50
N ALA A 150 -2.99 35.49 -57.68
CA ALA A 150 -3.06 35.38 -56.22
C ALA A 150 -2.47 36.60 -55.50
N LEU A 151 -3.01 36.90 -54.32
CA LEU A 151 -2.42 37.81 -53.34
C LEU A 151 -2.30 37.09 -52.00
N GLN A 152 -1.12 37.15 -51.40
CA GLN A 152 -0.86 36.56 -50.09
C GLN A 152 -0.26 37.58 -49.13
N ILE A 153 -0.84 37.68 -47.94
CA ILE A 153 -0.28 38.47 -46.85
C ILE A 153 0.83 37.66 -46.18
N GLN A 154 2.09 38.09 -46.32
CA GLN A 154 3.25 37.41 -45.73
C GLN A 154 3.36 37.68 -44.24
N SER A 155 3.35 38.94 -43.82
CA SER A 155 3.52 39.32 -42.41
C SER A 155 2.75 40.58 -42.07
N ILE A 156 2.33 40.66 -40.81
CA ILE A 156 1.67 41.83 -40.23
C ILE A 156 2.39 42.09 -38.92
N ASP A 157 3.00 43.26 -38.80
CA ASP A 157 3.80 43.68 -37.65
C ASP A 157 3.26 45.00 -37.09
N ASP A 158 3.39 45.24 -35.79
CA ASP A 158 2.93 46.45 -35.11
C ASP A 158 4.05 47.47 -34.81
N ASP A 159 5.20 47.33 -35.48
CA ASP A 159 6.36 48.23 -35.38
C ASP A 159 6.85 48.41 -33.93
N GLY A 160 6.71 47.35 -33.13
CA GLY A 160 7.14 47.31 -31.73
C GLY A 160 6.17 47.91 -30.72
N LEU A 161 4.93 48.27 -31.11
CA LEU A 161 3.89 48.72 -30.18
C LEU A 161 3.43 47.61 -29.21
N GLY A 162 3.70 46.33 -29.53
CA GLY A 162 3.44 45.20 -28.66
C GLY A 162 1.96 44.87 -28.46
N TYR A 163 1.08 45.47 -29.26
CA TYR A 163 -0.35 45.22 -29.25
C TYR A 163 -0.67 43.77 -29.63
N ILE A 164 0.00 43.25 -30.67
CA ILE A 164 -0.18 41.87 -31.12
C ILE A 164 0.27 40.89 -30.02
N ASN A 165 1.42 41.18 -29.38
CA ASN A 165 1.94 40.38 -28.28
C ASN A 165 1.01 40.40 -27.06
N ALA A 166 0.45 41.57 -26.72
CA ALA A 166 -0.51 41.71 -25.64
C ALA A 166 -1.80 40.94 -25.90
N MET A 167 -2.28 40.90 -27.16
CA MET A 167 -3.45 40.10 -27.55
C MET A 167 -3.19 38.59 -27.42
N SER A 168 -1.98 38.13 -27.70
CA SER A 168 -1.60 36.72 -27.54
C SER A 168 -1.38 36.30 -26.08
N ALA A 169 -1.06 37.24 -25.19
CA ALA A 169 -0.75 36.96 -23.78
C ALA A 169 -1.82 36.13 -23.03
N PRO A 170 -3.13 36.47 -23.04
CA PRO A 170 -4.14 35.67 -22.32
C PRO A 170 -4.32 34.27 -22.90
N HIS A 171 -4.23 34.13 -24.23
CA HIS A 171 -4.32 32.82 -24.88
C HIS A 171 -3.11 31.94 -24.53
N ASN A 172 -1.91 32.52 -24.56
CA ASN A 172 -0.68 31.85 -24.15
C ASN A 172 -0.74 31.43 -22.68
N ALA A 173 -1.23 32.30 -21.80
CA ALA A 173 -1.44 31.97 -20.39
C ALA A 173 -2.44 30.82 -20.20
N ALA A 174 -3.54 30.80 -20.95
CA ALA A 174 -4.52 29.72 -20.90
C ALA A 174 -3.94 28.38 -21.39
N ILE A 175 -3.17 28.38 -22.49
CA ILE A 175 -2.46 27.18 -22.98
C ILE A 175 -1.45 26.69 -21.93
N GLN A 176 -0.68 27.59 -21.32
CA GLN A 176 0.27 27.25 -20.27
C GLN A 176 -0.42 26.68 -19.03
N GLN A 177 -1.52 27.30 -18.58
CA GLN A 177 -2.31 26.81 -17.46
C GLN A 177 -2.87 25.41 -17.77
N GLN A 178 -3.41 25.20 -18.98
CA GLN A 178 -3.94 23.91 -19.40
C GLN A 178 -2.85 22.84 -19.45
N ALA A 179 -1.66 23.18 -19.97
CA ALA A 179 -0.50 22.30 -19.98
C ALA A 179 -0.06 21.93 -18.55
N GLN A 180 -0.04 22.90 -17.62
CA GLN A 180 0.27 22.66 -16.21
C GLN A 180 -0.77 21.76 -15.54
N ILE A 181 -2.06 21.96 -15.79
CA ILE A 181 -3.13 21.10 -15.26
C ILE A 181 -3.00 19.67 -15.81
N ALA A 182 -2.73 19.53 -17.12
CA ALA A 182 -2.52 18.23 -17.75
C ALA A 182 -1.30 17.51 -17.14
N GLN A 183 -0.19 18.22 -16.93
CA GLN A 183 1.01 17.68 -16.30
C GLN A 183 0.75 17.29 -14.84
N ALA A 184 0.06 18.12 -14.06
CA ALA A 184 -0.28 17.83 -12.68
C ALA A 184 -1.15 16.57 -12.56
N ARG A 185 -2.16 16.42 -13.45
CA ARG A 185 -2.99 15.22 -13.52
C ARG A 185 -2.19 13.98 -13.92
N ALA A 186 -1.28 14.10 -14.88
CA ALA A 186 -0.40 13.00 -15.27
C ALA A 186 0.52 12.57 -14.13
N ASN A 187 1.11 13.53 -13.41
CA ASN A 187 1.95 13.27 -12.24
C ASN A 187 1.17 12.64 -11.10
N GLN A 188 -0.06 13.11 -10.84
CA GLN A 188 -0.93 12.53 -9.82
C GLN A 188 -1.29 11.08 -10.15
N ALA A 189 -1.70 10.80 -11.39
CA ALA A 189 -2.03 9.44 -11.84
C ALA A 189 -0.81 8.50 -11.76
N ALA A 190 0.39 8.99 -12.13
CA ALA A 190 1.62 8.23 -11.98
C ALA A 190 1.94 7.92 -10.51
N ALA A 191 1.83 8.92 -9.62
CA ALA A 191 2.06 8.75 -8.19
C ALA A 191 1.05 7.79 -7.54
N GLU A 192 -0.24 7.88 -7.91
CA GLU A 192 -1.28 6.96 -7.45
C GLU A 192 -1.00 5.52 -7.90
N ALA A 193 -0.62 5.32 -9.17
CA ALA A 193 -0.24 4.00 -9.69
C ALA A 193 1.00 3.42 -9.00
N GLU A 194 2.00 4.26 -8.71
CA GLU A 194 3.18 3.85 -7.93
C GLU A 194 2.82 3.46 -6.50
N GLN A 195 1.99 4.25 -5.81
CA GLN A 195 1.52 3.94 -4.46
C GLN A 195 0.69 2.65 -4.42
N GLU A 196 -0.20 2.45 -5.39
CA GLU A 196 -0.99 1.22 -5.49
C GLU A 196 -0.08 0.00 -5.73
N SER A 197 0.93 0.14 -6.61
CA SER A 197 1.93 -0.90 -6.84
C SER A 197 2.72 -1.23 -5.57
N GLN A 198 3.21 -0.21 -4.84
CA GLN A 198 3.92 -0.41 -3.57
C GLN A 198 3.04 -1.07 -2.51
N ARG A 199 1.77 -0.67 -2.38
CA ARG A 199 0.81 -1.29 -1.47
C ARG A 199 0.59 -2.77 -1.80
N LYS A 200 0.36 -3.09 -3.08
CA LYS A 200 0.21 -4.48 -3.53
C LYS A 200 1.46 -5.30 -3.24
N GLN A 201 2.66 -4.76 -3.51
CA GLN A 201 3.92 -5.43 -3.18
C GLN A 201 4.05 -5.72 -1.67
N ALA A 202 3.69 -4.75 -0.82
CA ALA A 202 3.72 -4.93 0.63
C ALA A 202 2.68 -5.97 1.11
N GLU A 203 1.48 -5.98 0.52
CA GLU A 203 0.45 -6.98 0.80
C GLU A 203 0.91 -8.39 0.42
N PHE A 204 1.45 -8.58 -0.79
CA PHE A 204 2.01 -9.87 -1.22
C PHE A 204 3.20 -10.31 -0.36
N ALA A 205 4.07 -9.38 0.05
CA ALA A 205 5.19 -9.68 0.94
C ALA A 205 4.70 -10.16 2.31
N ARG A 206 3.67 -9.50 2.87
CA ARG A 206 3.04 -9.90 4.13
C ARG A 206 2.40 -11.29 4.02
N GLU A 207 1.62 -11.52 2.96
CA GLU A 207 0.96 -12.82 2.74
C GLU A 207 2.00 -13.94 2.59
N THR A 208 3.05 -13.69 1.81
CA THR A 208 4.18 -14.61 1.67
C THR A 208 4.84 -14.90 3.02
N ALA A 209 5.01 -13.90 3.89
CA ALA A 209 5.58 -14.08 5.22
C ALA A 209 4.68 -14.92 6.15
N ILE A 210 3.36 -14.71 6.10
CA ILE A 210 2.38 -15.51 6.87
C ILE A 210 2.43 -16.97 6.42
N VAL A 211 2.37 -17.21 5.11
CA VAL A 211 2.42 -18.56 4.55
C VAL A 211 3.74 -19.25 4.91
N LYS A 212 4.89 -18.57 4.78
CA LYS A 212 6.19 -19.10 5.23
C LYS A 212 6.21 -19.43 6.72
N ALA A 213 5.61 -18.58 7.56
CA ALA A 213 5.53 -18.83 9.01
C ALA A 213 4.63 -20.03 9.34
N GLN A 214 3.50 -20.21 8.64
CA GLN A 214 2.62 -21.38 8.78
C GLN A 214 3.35 -22.66 8.37
N TYR A 215 3.99 -22.67 7.19
CA TYR A 215 4.80 -23.82 6.76
C TYR A 215 5.90 -24.14 7.75
N LYS A 216 6.59 -23.13 8.28
CA LYS A 216 7.63 -23.34 9.29
C LYS A 216 7.05 -23.96 10.56
N ALA A 217 5.91 -23.47 11.05
CA ALA A 217 5.25 -24.05 12.23
C ALA A 217 4.82 -25.51 11.99
N GLU A 218 4.33 -25.84 10.80
CA GLU A 218 4.00 -27.23 10.43
C GLU A 218 5.24 -28.13 10.36
N VAL A 219 6.32 -27.65 9.73
CA VAL A 219 7.61 -28.36 9.67
C VAL A 219 8.17 -28.56 11.07
N ASP A 220 8.19 -27.53 11.92
CA ASP A 220 8.69 -27.60 13.29
C ASP A 220 7.86 -28.60 14.12
N LYS A 221 6.53 -28.63 13.95
CA LYS A 221 5.65 -29.61 14.60
C LYS A 221 5.94 -31.04 14.12
N ALA A 222 6.05 -31.25 12.82
CA ALA A 222 6.36 -32.56 12.24
C ALA A 222 7.74 -33.05 12.69
N GLN A 223 8.74 -32.15 12.72
CA GLN A 223 10.08 -32.45 13.19
C GLN A 223 10.13 -32.75 14.68
N ALA A 224 9.36 -32.04 15.52
CA ALA A 224 9.23 -32.32 16.94
C ALA A 224 8.59 -33.70 17.18
N GLN A 225 7.56 -34.07 16.43
CA GLN A 225 6.93 -35.40 16.51
C GLN A 225 7.90 -36.51 16.08
N ALA A 226 8.64 -36.29 14.98
CA ALA A 226 9.68 -37.22 14.52
C ALA A 226 10.78 -37.39 15.58
N ALA A 227 11.24 -36.28 16.19
CA ALA A 227 12.25 -36.30 17.24
C ALA A 227 11.76 -37.01 18.52
N GLN A 228 10.48 -36.90 18.86
CA GLN A 228 9.89 -37.58 20.02
C GLN A 228 9.70 -39.09 19.81
N SER A 229 9.56 -39.53 18.56
CA SER A 229 9.30 -40.93 18.22
C SER A 229 10.45 -41.87 18.62
N GLY A 230 11.71 -41.42 18.50
CA GLY A 230 12.88 -42.21 18.92
C GLY A 230 12.89 -42.53 20.42
N PRO A 231 12.92 -41.51 21.31
CA PRO A 231 12.90 -41.71 22.76
C PRO A 231 11.63 -42.42 23.26
N LEU A 232 10.47 -42.19 22.63
CA LEU A 232 9.24 -42.92 22.97
C LEU A 232 9.33 -44.39 22.58
N ALA A 233 9.86 -44.73 21.40
CA ALA A 233 10.06 -46.12 21.00
C ALA A 233 11.07 -46.82 21.92
N GLU A 234 12.16 -46.14 22.29
CA GLU A 234 13.12 -46.63 23.28
C GLU A 234 12.45 -46.85 24.65
N ALA A 235 11.70 -45.88 25.16
CA ALA A 235 10.99 -46.00 26.44
C ALA A 235 9.92 -47.12 26.41
N GLN A 236 9.23 -47.30 25.29
CA GLN A 236 8.29 -48.41 25.11
C GLN A 236 9.01 -49.77 25.13
N SER A 237 10.10 -49.91 24.38
CA SER A 237 10.91 -51.15 24.39
C SER A 237 11.48 -51.46 25.78
N GLN A 238 11.94 -50.45 26.52
CA GLN A 238 12.44 -50.62 27.88
C GLN A 238 11.33 -51.04 28.85
N ARG A 239 10.12 -50.45 28.73
CA ARG A 239 8.96 -50.87 29.54
C ARG A 239 8.59 -52.33 29.28
N GLU A 240 8.57 -52.75 28.02
CA GLU A 240 8.26 -54.13 27.64
C GLU A 240 9.31 -55.11 28.21
N VAL A 241 10.60 -54.80 28.08
CA VAL A 241 11.68 -55.60 28.68
C VAL A 241 11.55 -55.66 30.21
N LEU A 242 11.22 -54.54 30.87
CA LEU A 242 11.01 -54.51 32.33
C LEU A 242 9.79 -55.33 32.76
N GLN A 243 8.68 -55.27 32.02
CA GLN A 243 7.49 -56.09 32.28
C GLN A 243 7.84 -57.57 32.18
N MET A 244 8.50 -57.99 31.09
CA MET A 244 8.95 -59.37 30.91
C MET A 244 9.90 -59.82 32.04
N ARG A 245 10.83 -58.96 32.47
CA ARG A 245 11.71 -59.25 33.62
C ARG A 245 10.93 -59.38 34.93
N THR A 246 9.92 -58.54 35.14
CA THR A 246 9.09 -58.56 36.36
C THR A 246 8.24 -59.82 36.41
N GLU A 247 7.62 -60.22 35.31
CA GLU A 247 6.87 -61.48 35.22
C GLU A 247 7.76 -62.69 35.47
N LEU A 248 8.97 -62.72 34.90
CA LEU A 248 9.95 -63.78 35.18
C LEU A 248 10.35 -63.82 36.65
N ALA A 249 10.57 -62.66 37.28
CA ALA A 249 10.89 -62.57 38.70
C ALA A 249 9.73 -63.04 39.60
N GLN A 250 8.48 -62.70 39.24
CA GLN A 250 7.29 -63.19 39.94
C GLN A 250 7.16 -64.70 39.85
N ARG A 251 7.30 -65.28 38.65
CA ARG A 251 7.28 -66.74 38.45
C ARG A 251 8.40 -67.43 39.23
N ALA A 252 9.61 -66.85 39.26
CA ALA A 252 10.72 -67.39 40.04
C ALA A 252 10.48 -67.31 41.56
N ALA A 253 9.85 -66.23 42.05
CA ALA A 253 9.47 -66.10 43.45
C ALA A 253 8.39 -67.11 43.86
N GLU A 254 7.41 -67.36 42.98
CA GLU A 254 6.35 -68.34 43.20
C GLU A 254 6.92 -69.77 43.25
N LEU A 255 7.82 -70.12 42.31
CA LEU A 255 8.54 -71.40 42.35
C LEU A 255 9.34 -71.56 43.65
N ARG A 256 10.08 -70.53 44.08
CA ARG A 256 10.83 -70.55 45.34
C ARG A 256 9.91 -70.70 46.56
N GLN A 257 8.71 -70.12 46.53
CA GLN A 257 7.74 -70.30 47.61
C GLN A 257 7.21 -71.75 47.64
N GLN A 258 6.97 -72.36 46.48
CA GLN A 258 6.59 -73.78 46.40
C GLN A 258 7.71 -74.70 46.90
N GLU A 259 8.97 -74.42 46.57
CA GLU A 259 10.15 -75.15 47.07
C GLU A 259 10.27 -75.04 48.60
N LEU A 260 10.17 -73.83 49.17
CA LEU A 260 10.24 -73.60 50.62
C LEU A 260 9.12 -74.30 51.39
N VAL A 261 7.91 -74.33 50.85
CA VAL A 261 6.79 -75.09 51.45
C VAL A 261 7.08 -76.60 51.43
N ALA A 262 7.69 -77.12 50.36
CA ALA A 262 8.04 -78.54 50.28
C ALA A 262 9.21 -78.91 51.22
N GLU A 263 10.20 -78.03 51.41
CA GLU A 263 11.41 -78.31 52.18
C GLU A 263 11.27 -78.06 53.69
N VAL A 264 10.54 -77.02 54.12
CA VAL A 264 10.46 -76.63 55.53
C VAL A 264 9.21 -77.15 56.22
N VAL A 265 8.04 -77.07 55.56
CA VAL A 265 6.75 -77.37 56.22
C VAL A 265 6.52 -78.88 56.32
N LYS A 266 6.77 -79.64 55.26
CA LYS A 266 6.55 -81.10 55.24
C LYS A 266 7.34 -81.88 56.31
N PRO A 267 8.66 -81.65 56.52
CA PRO A 267 9.36 -82.32 57.62
C PRO A 267 8.95 -81.78 58.99
N SER A 268 8.64 -80.49 59.12
CA SER A 268 8.19 -79.92 60.39
C SER A 268 6.84 -80.48 60.86
N GLU A 269 5.89 -80.71 59.94
CA GLU A 269 4.61 -81.36 60.25
C GLU A 269 4.81 -82.83 60.66
N ALA A 270 5.75 -83.54 60.03
CA ALA A 270 6.08 -84.92 60.40
C ALA A 270 6.74 -85.02 61.79
N GLU A 271 7.60 -84.05 62.14
CA GLU A 271 8.25 -83.97 63.45
C GLU A 271 7.22 -83.65 64.56
N ALA A 272 6.26 -82.77 64.30
CA ALA A 272 5.19 -82.39 65.24
C ALA A 272 4.26 -83.58 65.56
N GLU A 273 3.93 -84.40 64.55
CA GLU A 273 3.08 -85.57 64.74
C GLU A 273 3.78 -86.67 65.55
N ARG A 274 5.10 -86.87 65.35
CA ARG A 274 5.91 -87.79 66.16
C ARG A 274 5.89 -87.42 67.65
N VAL A 275 6.00 -86.13 67.97
CA VAL A 275 5.98 -85.64 69.36
C VAL A 275 4.61 -85.86 70.01
N ARG A 276 3.50 -85.65 69.28
CA ARG A 276 2.14 -85.94 69.80
C ARG A 276 1.95 -87.40 70.17
N ILE A 277 2.39 -88.32 69.31
CA ILE A 277 2.21 -89.77 69.54
C ILE A 277 3.02 -90.23 70.77
N MET A 278 4.25 -89.73 70.94
CA MET A 278 5.05 -90.03 72.14
C MET A 278 4.41 -89.47 73.43
N ALA A 279 3.85 -88.26 73.39
CA ALA A 279 3.22 -87.64 74.54
C ALA A 279 1.96 -88.39 75.02
N VAL A 280 1.17 -88.96 74.12
CA VAL A 280 0.00 -89.80 74.48
C VAL A 280 0.43 -91.12 75.11
N ALA A 281 1.48 -91.75 74.57
CA ALA A 281 2.00 -93.02 75.10
C ALA A 281 2.58 -92.88 76.54
N ASP A 282 3.26 -91.77 76.84
CA ASP A 282 3.77 -91.49 78.20
C ASP A 282 2.65 -91.24 79.21
N ALA A 283 1.55 -90.62 78.78
CA ALA A 283 0.39 -90.36 79.64
C ALA A 283 -0.33 -91.66 80.07
N GLU A 284 -0.45 -92.65 79.18
CA GLU A 284 -1.05 -93.96 79.52
C GLU A 284 -0.19 -94.75 80.52
N LYS A 285 1.13 -94.67 80.39
CA LYS A 285 2.07 -95.37 81.29
C LYS A 285 1.99 -94.85 82.73
N MET A 286 1.82 -93.54 82.93
CA MET A 286 1.64 -92.94 84.25
C MET A 286 0.32 -93.35 84.92
N LYS A 287 -0.76 -93.51 84.15
CA LYS A 287 -2.07 -93.87 84.69
C LYS A 287 -2.11 -95.30 85.25
N ILE A 288 -1.47 -96.23 84.56
CA ILE A 288 -1.37 -97.65 84.97
C ILE A 288 -0.50 -97.81 86.23
N GLN A 289 0.55 -97.00 86.40
CA GLN A 289 1.38 -97.02 87.61
C GLN A 289 0.66 -96.42 88.83
N ALA A 290 -0.21 -95.42 88.63
CA ALA A 290 -0.97 -94.78 89.69
C ALA A 290 -2.07 -95.69 90.28
N GLU A 291 -2.71 -96.54 89.47
CA GLU A 291 -3.75 -97.47 89.93
C GLU A 291 -3.17 -98.69 90.69
N ALA A 292 -1.91 -99.07 90.44
CA ALA A 292 -1.24 -100.18 91.13
C ALA A 292 -0.69 -99.83 92.53
N ALA A 293 -0.53 -98.54 92.86
CA ALA A 293 0.03 -98.08 94.14
C ALA A 293 -1.03 -97.88 95.26
N ALA A 294 -2.32 -97.91 94.94
CA ALA A 294 -3.40 -97.56 95.87
C ALA A 294 -3.91 -98.72 96.77
N SER A 295 -3.46 -99.96 96.56
CA SER A 295 -4.01 -101.15 97.23
C SER A 295 -3.18 -101.73 98.39
N HIS A 296 -2.01 -101.18 98.72
CA HIS A 296 -1.14 -101.70 99.79
C HIS A 296 -0.55 -100.61 100.70
N ASN A 297 -1.24 -100.26 101.80
CA ASN A 297 -0.69 -100.03 103.15
C ASN A 297 -1.62 -99.20 104.05
N ARG A 298 -2.66 -99.86 104.58
CA ARG A 298 -3.11 -99.64 105.97
C ARG A 298 -2.20 -100.52 106.85
N VAL A 299 -1.55 -99.95 107.89
CA VAL A 299 -1.10 -100.59 109.17
C VAL A 299 0.07 -99.84 109.87
N ALA A 300 0.75 -98.85 109.29
CA ALA A 300 2.03 -98.39 109.88
C ALA A 300 2.09 -97.03 110.64
N LEU A 301 1.09 -96.13 110.62
CA LEU A 301 1.31 -94.75 111.10
C LEU A 301 0.24 -94.16 112.04
N ASP A 302 -0.44 -95.02 112.81
CA ASP A 302 -1.23 -94.60 114.00
C ASP A 302 -0.35 -94.38 115.26
N LYS A 303 0.98 -94.39 115.14
CA LYS A 303 1.91 -94.37 116.29
C LYS A 303 2.72 -93.08 116.47
N MET A 304 2.52 -92.04 115.65
CA MET A 304 3.33 -90.80 115.72
C MET A 304 2.50 -89.53 115.99
N LEU A 305 1.32 -89.69 116.61
CA LEU A 305 0.37 -88.61 116.91
C LEU A 305 0.49 -87.96 118.31
N ILE A 306 1.58 -88.16 119.09
CA ILE A 306 1.60 -87.75 120.52
C ILE A 306 2.77 -86.86 121.02
N ASP A 307 3.91 -86.72 120.33
CA ASP A 307 5.14 -86.23 121.01
C ASP A 307 5.69 -84.82 120.68
N GLN A 308 5.02 -83.96 119.88
CA GLN A 308 5.62 -82.68 119.44
C GLN A 308 4.72 -81.43 119.49
N LEU A 309 3.60 -81.49 120.22
CA LEU A 309 2.65 -80.37 120.38
C LEU A 309 3.06 -79.14 121.27
N PRO A 310 4.18 -79.07 122.02
CA PRO A 310 4.43 -77.89 122.87
C PRO A 310 5.20 -76.68 122.29
N GLN A 311 5.77 -76.70 121.08
CA GLN A 311 6.71 -75.62 120.66
C GLN A 311 6.17 -74.56 119.69
N ILE A 312 4.92 -74.68 119.23
CA ILE A 312 4.35 -73.77 118.21
C ILE A 312 3.56 -72.60 118.84
N VAL A 313 3.30 -72.62 120.15
CA VAL A 313 2.47 -71.61 120.84
C VAL A 313 3.26 -70.34 121.26
N GLU A 314 4.60 -70.33 121.22
CA GLU A 314 5.37 -69.25 121.86
C GLU A 314 5.94 -68.17 120.90
N LYS A 315 6.05 -68.40 119.58
CA LYS A 315 6.88 -67.53 118.70
C LYS A 315 6.24 -66.95 117.43
N ALA A 316 4.92 -66.79 117.37
CA ALA A 316 4.28 -66.06 116.26
C ALA A 316 3.26 -64.98 116.66
N ALA A 317 3.27 -64.54 117.92
CA ALA A 317 2.41 -63.45 118.42
C ALA A 317 3.06 -62.05 118.37
N ARG A 318 3.87 -61.72 117.36
CA ARG A 318 4.61 -60.43 117.35
C ARG A 318 4.83 -59.78 115.98
N GLY A 319 3.85 -59.83 115.09
CA GLY A 319 3.96 -59.20 113.77
C GLY A 319 2.63 -58.80 113.14
N LEU A 320 1.79 -58.05 113.86
CA LEU A 320 0.61 -57.36 113.32
C LEU A 320 0.59 -55.93 113.86
N SER A 321 1.03 -54.97 113.05
CA SER A 321 0.66 -53.57 113.17
C SER A 321 1.11 -52.84 111.91
N GLY A 322 0.15 -52.48 111.06
CA GLY A 322 0.39 -51.43 110.06
C GLY A 322 -0.06 -51.76 108.65
N SER A 323 -1.19 -51.15 108.29
CA SER A 323 -1.64 -50.76 106.95
C SER A 323 -2.31 -51.79 106.03
N ASN A 324 -3.61 -51.51 105.91
CA ASN A 324 -4.68 -52.01 105.07
C ASN A 324 -4.44 -52.01 103.55
N LEU A 325 -4.88 -53.13 102.99
CA LEU A 325 -5.44 -53.39 101.67
C LEU A 325 -6.77 -52.64 101.45
N THR A 326 -6.98 -51.96 100.31
CA THR A 326 -8.31 -51.80 99.69
C THR A 326 -8.20 -51.61 98.17
N ILE A 327 -9.08 -52.33 97.46
CA ILE A 327 -9.34 -52.39 96.02
C ILE A 327 -10.65 -51.64 95.73
N LEU A 328 -10.88 -51.28 94.46
CA LEU A 328 -12.15 -51.05 93.73
C LEU A 328 -12.30 -49.60 93.20
N ASN A 329 -12.37 -49.32 91.90
CA ASN A 329 -13.24 -49.80 90.81
C ASN A 329 -14.64 -49.13 90.82
N GLY A 330 -14.94 -48.36 89.77
CA GLY A 330 -16.30 -48.24 89.21
C GLY A 330 -16.99 -46.87 89.18
N ALA A 331 -17.49 -46.55 87.97
CA ALA A 331 -18.76 -45.87 87.62
C ALA A 331 -18.89 -44.31 87.63
N GLU A 332 -18.83 -43.76 86.41
CA GLU A 332 -19.76 -42.79 85.76
C GLU A 332 -20.46 -41.66 86.55
N GLY A 333 -20.40 -40.44 85.99
CA GLY A 333 -21.25 -39.30 86.41
C GLY A 333 -21.16 -38.11 85.45
N LEU A 334 -21.88 -38.18 84.33
CA LEU A 334 -22.03 -37.15 83.31
C LEU A 334 -23.06 -36.06 83.70
N SER A 335 -22.66 -34.80 83.44
CA SER A 335 -23.42 -33.80 82.66
C SER A 335 -24.54 -32.92 83.27
N GLN A 336 -24.44 -31.65 82.84
CA GLN A 336 -25.45 -30.66 82.46
C GLN A 336 -25.86 -29.52 83.41
N VAL A 337 -26.16 -28.40 82.74
CA VAL A 337 -26.80 -27.13 83.16
C VAL A 337 -25.77 -26.09 83.67
N ALA A 338 -25.64 -24.85 83.18
CA ALA A 338 -26.35 -24.06 82.18
C ALA A 338 -25.54 -22.79 81.82
N THR A 339 -25.66 -22.38 80.56
CA THR A 339 -25.87 -21.00 80.05
C THR A 339 -25.26 -19.81 80.81
N GLY A 340 -24.25 -19.17 80.20
CA GLY A 340 -23.69 -17.89 80.66
C GLY A 340 -22.71 -17.27 79.65
N LEU A 341 -23.24 -16.85 78.50
CA LEU A 341 -22.56 -16.16 77.39
C LEU A 341 -21.82 -14.87 77.83
N VAL A 342 -20.63 -14.68 77.27
CA VAL A 342 -20.20 -13.48 76.52
C VAL A 342 -20.31 -12.13 77.26
N ALA A 343 -19.25 -11.78 78.00
CA ALA A 343 -19.05 -10.39 78.45
C ALA A 343 -17.58 -9.92 78.46
N GLN A 344 -16.61 -10.75 78.08
CA GLN A 344 -15.17 -10.37 78.17
C GLN A 344 -14.43 -10.25 76.82
N GLY A 345 -15.10 -10.52 75.69
CA GLY A 345 -14.47 -10.45 74.37
C GLY A 345 -14.49 -9.09 73.68
N LYS A 346 -15.36 -8.15 74.10
CA LYS A 346 -15.59 -6.88 73.37
C LYS A 346 -14.65 -5.75 73.79
N ALA A 347 -14.12 -5.77 75.02
CA ALA A 347 -13.25 -4.70 75.53
C ALA A 347 -11.81 -4.76 74.98
N ILE A 348 -11.35 -5.93 74.52
CA ILE A 348 -9.99 -6.10 73.97
C ILE A 348 -9.97 -5.85 72.46
N PHE A 349 -11.11 -6.04 71.77
CA PHE A 349 -11.22 -5.80 70.33
C PHE A 349 -11.27 -4.30 69.97
N ASP A 350 -11.93 -3.46 70.79
CA ASP A 350 -11.98 -2.01 70.56
C ASP A 350 -10.68 -1.28 70.92
N ALA A 351 -9.82 -1.87 71.76
CA ALA A 351 -8.51 -1.30 72.13
C ALA A 351 -7.42 -1.49 71.05
N LEU A 352 -7.60 -2.45 70.13
CA LEU A 352 -6.68 -2.68 69.01
C LEU A 352 -7.06 -1.90 67.73
N ARG A 353 -8.26 -1.31 67.69
CA ARG A 353 -8.76 -0.51 66.56
C ARG A 353 -8.50 1.00 66.73
N SER A 354 -8.10 1.44 67.92
CA SER A 354 -7.82 2.84 68.26
C SER A 354 -6.37 3.30 68.00
N ASP A 355 -5.52 2.44 67.41
CA ASP A 355 -4.12 2.78 67.07
C ASP A 355 -3.96 3.31 65.62
N ASP A 356 -5.05 3.39 64.85
CA ASP A 356 -5.14 4.13 63.59
C ASP A 356 -5.73 5.53 63.85
N ALA A 357 -4.90 6.51 64.25
CA ALA A 357 -5.03 7.94 63.92
C ALA A 357 -4.19 8.84 64.86
N TYR A 358 -2.97 9.20 64.45
CA TYR A 358 -2.44 10.55 64.65
C TYR A 358 -1.26 10.83 63.71
N TYR A 359 -1.51 11.61 62.65
CA TYR A 359 -0.68 12.73 62.23
C TYR A 359 -1.54 13.57 61.27
N ASP A 360 -2.11 14.64 61.82
CA ASP A 360 -2.53 15.86 61.11
C ASP A 360 -1.31 16.46 60.40
N ASP A 361 -1.45 16.96 59.17
CA ASP A 361 -1.62 18.40 58.98
C ASP A 361 -1.94 18.79 57.51
N GLU A 362 -2.62 19.94 57.41
CA GLU A 362 -2.85 20.82 56.25
C GLU A 362 -4.02 20.54 55.27
N GLU A 363 -5.19 20.91 55.80
CA GLU A 363 -6.11 21.98 55.32
C GLU A 363 -6.58 22.12 53.86
N ALA A 364 -7.87 22.45 53.79
CA ALA A 364 -8.78 22.32 52.69
C ALA A 364 -9.05 23.62 51.91
N ALA A 365 -9.74 23.46 50.80
CA ALA A 365 -10.09 24.46 49.80
C ALA A 365 -11.27 25.40 50.14
N GLY A 366 -11.19 26.63 49.58
CA GLY A 366 -12.29 27.41 48.99
C GLY A 366 -12.88 28.57 49.82
N PRO A 367 -13.74 29.47 49.28
CA PRO A 367 -13.99 29.86 47.88
C PRO A 367 -14.23 31.40 47.68
N LEU A 368 -14.67 31.81 46.48
CA LEU A 368 -15.43 33.03 46.11
C LEU A 368 -14.73 34.40 45.96
N ALA A 369 -15.12 35.07 44.86
CA ALA A 369 -15.51 36.50 44.73
C ALA A 369 -14.84 37.26 43.57
N THR A 370 -15.69 37.52 42.60
CA THR A 370 -15.64 38.57 41.58
C THR A 370 -15.32 39.95 42.16
N ASN A 371 -14.42 40.72 41.52
CA ASN A 371 -14.68 42.15 41.33
C ASN A 371 -13.87 42.75 40.18
N SER A 372 -14.57 43.55 39.39
CA SER A 372 -14.11 44.55 38.44
C SER A 372 -13.09 45.52 39.05
N ASN A 373 -12.14 46.04 38.27
CA ASN A 373 -12.22 47.40 37.70
C ASN A 373 -10.94 47.82 36.94
N SER A 374 -11.16 48.49 35.79
CA SER A 374 -10.45 49.66 35.24
C SER A 374 -8.92 49.76 35.15
N GLY A 375 -8.45 50.16 33.96
CA GLY A 375 -7.37 51.13 33.78
C GLY A 375 -6.28 50.64 32.83
N GLN A 376 -6.39 50.91 31.53
CA GLN A 376 -5.88 52.10 30.82
C GLN A 376 -4.39 52.08 30.45
N HIS A 377 -4.18 52.34 29.15
CA HIS A 377 -3.02 52.96 28.51
C HIS A 377 -1.79 52.06 28.31
N GLY A 378 -1.20 51.94 27.12
CA GLY A 378 -1.37 52.72 25.90
C GLY A 378 0.00 52.97 25.29
N ARG A 379 0.21 52.55 24.04
CA ARG A 379 0.68 53.36 22.91
C ARG A 379 0.77 52.53 21.65
#